data_AF-A0A3N5RV98-F1
#
_entry.id   AF-A0A3N5RV98-F1
#
_cell.length_a   1.000
_cell.length_b   1.000
_cell.length_c   1.000
_cell.angle_alpha   90.00
_cell.angle_beta   90.00
_cell.angle_gamma   90.00
#
_symmetry.space_group_name_H-M   'P 1'
#
loop_
_entity.id
_entity.type
_entity.pdbx_description
1 polymer ?
#
loop_
_entity_poly.entity_id
_entity_poly.type
_entity_poly.pdbx_seq_one_letter_code
_entity_poly.pdbx_strand_id
1 'polypeptide(L)'
;MNKGLQENDTMNAGGTNRPFAILAITGLIASIAGSLISTALIMEYFGASIALADAICRAGSDINACRTVAKSVFAAIRGVPVIGDVPTALFGFVYYGYAALLFISAMRMDSTNRRAPLVLVAMLSVPALIADLFLLFVSAFSLNAFCPLCMASYAATAVVLAASLVALWHSRTVRPDEGVPGIIRSLAVFVWNRIIVHGLAVFLLIAGGFGISLLARESLADSMSRFGGDERASRLIERYEAVLESRIDIDGAPIDGNPGAPVRIVVFSDFNCSSCTRMNKSLKRLLEERPGELVIYYKNFPLGEQCRDEMDRRKEVSSCLAARAALCAAR
;
A
#
# COMPACT_ATOMS: atom_id res chain seq x y z
N MET A 1 4.61 -15.36 -73.69
CA MET A 1 5.64 -14.53 -73.03
C MET A 1 5.01 -13.92 -71.78
N ASN A 2 5.54 -14.34 -70.62
CA ASN A 2 5.40 -13.82 -69.24
C ASN A 2 4.02 -13.44 -68.67
N LYS A 3 3.29 -14.45 -68.19
CA LYS A 3 2.58 -14.40 -66.90
C LYS A 3 3.42 -15.23 -65.91
N GLY A 4 4.09 -14.59 -64.95
CA GLY A 4 4.92 -15.35 -64.00
C GLY A 4 5.88 -14.54 -63.13
N LEU A 5 5.48 -13.38 -62.61
CA LEU A 5 6.31 -12.58 -61.69
C LEU A 5 5.49 -11.95 -60.54
N GLN A 6 4.46 -12.65 -60.04
CA GLN A 6 3.64 -12.18 -58.91
C GLN A 6 3.52 -13.18 -57.75
N GLU A 7 4.40 -14.17 -57.70
CA GLU A 7 4.51 -15.13 -56.61
C GLU A 7 6.00 -15.22 -56.23
N ASN A 8 6.46 -14.37 -55.32
CA ASN A 8 7.65 -14.65 -54.49
C ASN A 8 7.94 -13.62 -53.38
N ASP A 9 7.19 -12.53 -53.24
CA ASP A 9 7.43 -11.55 -52.16
C ASP A 9 6.76 -11.88 -50.81
N THR A 10 6.03 -12.99 -50.69
CA THR A 10 5.33 -13.35 -49.45
C THR A 10 6.09 -14.29 -48.51
N MET A 11 7.25 -14.84 -48.90
CA MET A 11 7.95 -15.86 -48.09
C MET A 11 9.20 -15.38 -47.33
N ASN A 12 9.68 -14.14 -47.49
CA ASN A 12 10.89 -13.66 -46.78
C ASN A 12 10.68 -12.50 -45.78
N ALA A 13 9.44 -12.05 -45.55
CA ALA A 13 9.13 -11.02 -44.54
C ALA A 13 8.93 -11.58 -43.10
N GLY A 14 9.11 -12.89 -42.90
CA GLY A 14 8.79 -13.59 -41.64
C GLY A 14 9.90 -13.64 -40.59
N GLY A 15 11.15 -13.33 -40.94
CA GLY A 15 12.31 -13.51 -40.04
C GLY A 15 12.56 -12.36 -39.07
N THR A 16 12.42 -11.11 -39.52
CA THR A 16 12.81 -9.90 -38.76
C THR A 16 11.74 -9.39 -37.80
N ASN A 17 10.46 -9.76 -37.99
CA ASN A 17 9.35 -9.33 -37.12
C ASN A 17 9.10 -10.25 -35.92
N ARG A 18 9.56 -11.50 -35.95
CA ARG A 18 9.40 -12.47 -34.84
C ARG A 18 10.00 -12.00 -33.52
N PRO A 19 11.28 -11.55 -33.44
CA PRO A 19 11.85 -11.11 -32.17
C PRO A 19 11.16 -9.86 -31.62
N PHE A 20 10.77 -8.92 -32.48
CA PHE A 20 10.00 -7.74 -32.08
C PHE A 20 8.64 -8.12 -31.47
N ALA A 21 7.89 -9.02 -32.11
CA ALA A 21 6.57 -9.43 -31.65
C ALA A 21 6.63 -10.07 -30.26
N ILE A 22 7.61 -10.94 -30.02
CA ILE A 22 7.82 -11.58 -28.71
C ILE A 22 8.08 -10.51 -27.64
N LEU A 23 9.01 -9.58 -27.89
CA LEU A 23 9.35 -8.53 -26.93
C LEU A 23 8.16 -7.60 -26.63
N ALA A 24 7.41 -7.21 -27.66
CA ALA A 24 6.22 -6.38 -27.49
C ALA A 24 5.12 -7.10 -26.71
N ILE A 25 4.93 -8.40 -26.93
CA ILE A 25 4.00 -9.24 -26.16
C ILE A 25 4.47 -9.37 -24.71
N THR A 26 5.76 -9.61 -24.46
CA THR A 26 6.31 -9.66 -23.10
C THR A 26 6.06 -8.36 -22.35
N GLY A 27 6.33 -7.21 -22.98
CA GLY A 27 6.04 -5.89 -22.42
C GLY A 27 4.56 -5.67 -22.14
N LEU A 28 3.68 -6.09 -23.05
CA LEU A 28 2.23 -6.04 -22.87
C LEU A 28 1.78 -6.90 -21.68
N ILE A 29 2.22 -8.15 -21.58
CA ILE A 29 1.87 -9.05 -20.47
C ILE A 29 2.34 -8.47 -19.14
N ALA A 30 3.58 -7.98 -19.08
CA ALA A 30 4.12 -7.34 -17.88
C ALA A 30 3.30 -6.09 -17.49
N SER A 31 2.85 -5.30 -18.48
CA SER A 31 2.02 -4.11 -18.24
C SER A 31 0.64 -4.48 -17.71
N ILE A 32 0.00 -5.51 -18.28
CA ILE A 32 -1.30 -6.01 -17.79
C ILE A 32 -1.16 -6.56 -16.38
N ALA A 33 -0.12 -7.39 -16.13
CA ALA A 33 0.15 -7.93 -14.81
C ALA A 33 0.40 -6.82 -13.78
N GLY A 34 1.21 -5.80 -14.12
CA GLY A 34 1.45 -4.63 -13.27
C GLY A 34 0.19 -3.83 -12.95
N SER A 35 -0.72 -3.68 -13.92
CA SER A 35 -2.03 -3.02 -13.72
C SER A 35 -2.93 -3.82 -12.77
N LEU A 36 -2.96 -5.15 -12.89
CA LEU A 36 -3.69 -6.04 -11.98
C LEU A 36 -3.10 -6.04 -10.57
N ILE A 37 -1.77 -6.08 -10.45
CA ILE A 37 -1.06 -5.97 -9.16
C ILE A 37 -1.37 -4.62 -8.51
N SER A 38 -1.33 -3.54 -9.27
CA SER A 38 -1.65 -2.19 -8.77
C SER A 38 -3.10 -2.12 -8.29
N THR A 39 -4.04 -2.74 -9.01
CA THR A 39 -5.43 -2.89 -8.57
C THR A 39 -5.53 -3.64 -7.24
N ALA A 40 -4.81 -4.76 -7.09
CA ALA A 40 -4.76 -5.51 -5.84
C ALA A 40 -4.17 -4.69 -4.69
N LEU A 41 -3.11 -3.92 -4.94
CA LEU A 41 -2.51 -3.03 -3.93
C LEU A 41 -3.46 -1.88 -3.52
N ILE A 42 -4.25 -1.32 -4.45
CA ILE A 42 -5.29 -0.32 -4.13
C ILE A 42 -6.33 -0.95 -3.19
N MET A 43 -6.79 -2.17 -3.49
CA MET A 43 -7.75 -2.86 -2.65
C MET A 43 -7.16 -3.13 -1.25
N GLU A 44 -5.95 -3.68 -1.16
CA GLU A 44 -5.28 -3.97 0.12
C GLU A 44 -5.04 -2.72 0.96
N TYR A 45 -4.76 -1.57 0.34
CA TYR A 45 -4.63 -0.29 1.04
C TYR A 45 -5.91 0.07 1.79
N PHE A 46 -7.07 -0.07 1.12
CA PHE A 46 -8.38 0.15 1.75
C PHE A 46 -8.89 -1.09 2.50
N GLY A 47 -8.05 -2.09 2.71
CA GLY A 47 -8.39 -3.27 3.49
C GLY A 47 -9.30 -4.28 2.79
N ALA A 48 -9.67 -4.05 1.54
CA ALA A 48 -10.35 -5.01 0.68
C ALA A 48 -9.30 -6.00 0.13
N SER A 49 -9.47 -7.31 0.35
CA SER A 49 -8.52 -8.31 -0.13
C SER A 49 -9.21 -9.34 -0.99
N ILE A 50 -8.67 -9.59 -2.18
CA ILE A 50 -9.03 -10.78 -2.98
C ILE A 50 -8.24 -11.99 -2.46
N ALA A 51 -8.85 -13.18 -2.46
CA ALA A 51 -8.25 -14.38 -1.87
C ALA A 51 -6.83 -14.70 -2.40
N LEU A 52 -6.60 -14.49 -3.70
CA LEU A 52 -5.30 -14.69 -4.32
C LEU A 52 -4.25 -13.68 -3.82
N ALA A 53 -4.62 -12.41 -3.65
CA ALA A 53 -3.70 -11.38 -3.17
C ALA A 53 -3.34 -11.61 -1.71
N ASP A 54 -4.31 -11.93 -0.85
CA ASP A 54 -4.04 -12.22 0.57
C ASP A 54 -3.11 -13.45 0.72
N ALA A 55 -3.31 -14.50 -0.08
CA ALA A 55 -2.44 -15.66 -0.09
C ALA A 55 -0.99 -15.31 -0.49
N ILE A 56 -0.81 -14.47 -1.51
CA ILE A 56 0.52 -13.98 -1.92
C ILE A 56 1.13 -13.09 -0.84
N CYS A 57 0.33 -12.22 -0.22
CA CYS A 57 0.77 -11.28 0.79
C CYS A 57 1.11 -11.92 2.15
N ARG A 58 0.60 -13.13 2.42
CA ARG A 58 0.94 -13.98 3.57
C ARG A 58 1.98 -15.05 3.23
N ALA A 59 2.56 -15.03 2.03
CA ALA A 59 3.58 -15.99 1.66
C ALA A 59 4.79 -15.89 2.62
N GLY A 60 4.92 -16.87 3.52
CA GLY A 60 6.00 -16.95 4.51
C GLY A 60 5.66 -16.46 5.92
N SER A 61 4.46 -15.94 6.20
CA SER A 61 4.04 -15.61 7.57
C SER A 61 2.52 -15.51 7.72
N ASP A 62 1.99 -15.68 8.93
CA ASP A 62 0.55 -15.46 9.21
C ASP A 62 0.11 -13.99 9.09
N ILE A 63 1.06 -13.06 8.95
CA ILE A 63 0.83 -11.62 8.86
C ILE A 63 0.85 -11.21 7.37
N ASN A 64 -0.16 -10.44 6.95
CA ASN A 64 -0.21 -9.90 5.60
C ASN A 64 0.83 -8.76 5.46
N ALA A 65 1.96 -9.05 4.82
CA ALA A 65 3.08 -8.13 4.66
C ALA A 65 2.74 -6.91 3.79
N CYS A 66 1.85 -7.10 2.80
CA CYS A 66 1.38 -6.02 1.93
C CYS A 66 0.65 -4.94 2.74
N ARG A 67 -0.22 -5.35 3.67
CA ARG A 67 -0.97 -4.44 4.53
C ARG A 67 -0.08 -3.73 5.54
N THR A 68 0.96 -4.40 6.04
CA THR A 68 1.97 -3.76 6.90
C THR A 68 2.65 -2.61 6.17
N VAL A 69 3.08 -2.83 4.92
CA VAL A 69 3.70 -1.77 4.09
C VAL A 69 2.68 -0.68 3.72
N ALA A 70 1.42 -1.04 3.46
CA ALA A 70 0.34 -0.11 3.10
C ALA A 70 0.02 0.92 4.21
N LYS A 71 0.38 0.65 5.47
CA LYS A 71 0.21 1.61 6.58
C LYS A 71 1.30 2.69 6.62
N SER A 72 2.41 2.49 5.91
CA SER A 72 3.51 3.45 5.91
C SER A 72 3.13 4.81 5.29
N VAL A 73 3.89 5.87 5.57
CA VAL A 73 3.69 7.19 4.96
C VAL A 73 3.88 7.19 3.45
N PHE A 74 4.63 6.22 2.92
CA PHE A 74 4.95 6.11 1.50
C PHE A 74 3.88 5.39 0.68
N ALA A 75 2.85 4.83 1.31
CA ALA A 75 1.80 4.10 0.63
C ALA A 75 0.68 4.98 0.05
N ALA A 76 0.57 6.24 0.50
CA ALA A 76 -0.43 7.17 -0.01
C ALA A 76 -0.03 8.63 0.17
N ILE A 77 -0.53 9.49 -0.72
CA ILE A 77 -0.61 10.93 -0.50
C ILE A 77 -1.86 11.17 0.34
N ARG A 78 -1.66 11.47 1.62
CA ARG A 78 -2.76 11.63 2.58
C ARG A 78 -3.32 13.05 2.58
N GLY A 79 -4.62 13.17 2.85
CA GLY A 79 -5.27 14.46 3.07
C GLY A 79 -5.41 15.33 1.81
N VAL A 80 -5.56 14.74 0.63
CA VAL A 80 -5.87 15.52 -0.58
C VAL A 80 -7.27 16.13 -0.42
N PRO A 81 -7.42 17.47 -0.58
CA PRO A 81 -8.73 18.12 -0.48
C PRO A 81 -9.75 17.46 -1.42
N VAL A 82 -10.99 17.27 -0.94
CA VAL A 82 -12.11 16.66 -1.68
C VAL A 82 -12.00 15.14 -1.94
N ILE A 83 -10.78 14.61 -2.11
CA ILE A 83 -10.54 13.23 -2.60
C ILE A 83 -10.11 12.28 -1.47
N GLY A 84 -9.53 12.80 -0.39
CA GLY A 84 -8.99 12.03 0.72
C GLY A 84 -7.64 11.39 0.37
N ASP A 85 -7.40 10.17 0.85
CA ASP A 85 -6.13 9.48 0.62
C ASP A 85 -6.01 8.92 -0.80
N VAL A 86 -4.94 9.30 -1.50
CA VAL A 86 -4.61 8.78 -2.84
C VAL A 86 -3.49 7.75 -2.72
N PRO A 87 -3.76 6.45 -2.86
CA PRO A 87 -2.74 5.41 -2.75
C PRO A 87 -1.70 5.56 -3.88
N THR A 88 -0.43 5.30 -3.57
CA THR A 88 0.64 5.35 -4.59
C THR A 88 0.44 4.31 -5.70
N ALA A 89 -0.22 3.20 -5.38
CA ALA A 89 -0.64 2.16 -6.33
C ALA A 89 -1.57 2.69 -7.45
N LEU A 90 -2.27 3.82 -7.26
CA LEU A 90 -3.06 4.45 -8.31
C LEU A 90 -2.19 4.95 -9.48
N PHE A 91 -1.02 5.53 -9.17
CA PHE A 91 -0.06 5.95 -10.20
C PHE A 91 0.48 4.75 -10.97
N GLY A 92 0.74 3.63 -10.27
CA GLY A 92 1.09 2.36 -10.88
C GLY A 92 0.01 1.88 -11.86
N PHE A 93 -1.25 1.86 -11.43
CA PHE A 93 -2.38 1.45 -12.28
C PHE A 93 -2.46 2.25 -13.58
N VAL A 94 -2.34 3.58 -13.49
CA VAL A 94 -2.37 4.47 -14.67
C VAL A 94 -1.16 4.24 -15.56
N TYR A 95 0.05 4.16 -15.00
CA TYR A 95 1.28 3.91 -15.76
C TYR A 95 1.20 2.57 -16.51
N TYR A 96 0.87 1.49 -15.82
CA TYR A 96 0.80 0.16 -16.42
C TYR A 96 -0.31 0.03 -17.47
N GLY A 97 -1.49 0.59 -17.19
CA GLY A 97 -2.58 0.62 -18.16
C GLY A 97 -2.20 1.39 -19.43
N TYR A 98 -1.51 2.52 -19.28
CA TYR A 98 -1.04 3.31 -20.42
C TYR A 98 0.11 2.63 -21.17
N ALA A 99 1.05 1.99 -20.47
CA ALA A 99 2.11 1.20 -21.07
C ALA A 99 1.56 0.05 -21.93
N ALA A 100 0.51 -0.65 -21.46
CA ALA A 100 -0.17 -1.68 -22.23
C ALA A 100 -0.74 -1.13 -23.55
N LEU A 101 -1.39 0.04 -23.51
CA LEU A 101 -1.90 0.71 -24.71
C LEU A 101 -0.79 1.09 -25.71
N LEU A 102 0.37 1.52 -25.22
CA LEU A 102 1.50 1.86 -26.06
C LEU A 102 2.14 0.61 -26.71
N PHE A 103 2.25 -0.52 -26.01
CA PHE A 103 2.67 -1.78 -26.63
C PHE A 103 1.67 -2.28 -27.67
N ILE A 104 0.37 -2.17 -27.40
CA ILE A 104 -0.69 -2.47 -28.39
C ILE A 104 -0.53 -1.56 -29.62
N SER A 105 -0.30 -0.26 -29.41
CA SER A 105 -0.06 0.68 -30.51
C SER A 105 1.19 0.31 -31.30
N ALA A 106 2.29 -0.07 -30.65
CA ALA A 106 3.53 -0.47 -31.31
C ALA A 106 3.33 -1.70 -32.20
N MET A 107 2.53 -2.69 -31.75
CA MET A 107 2.23 -3.89 -32.54
C MET A 107 1.32 -3.61 -33.75
N ARG A 108 0.45 -2.60 -33.67
CA ARG A 108 -0.45 -2.21 -34.76
C ARG A 108 0.19 -1.29 -35.81
N MET A 109 1.41 -0.81 -35.57
CA MET A 109 2.09 0.15 -36.43
C MET A 109 3.17 -0.50 -37.30
N ASP A 110 3.40 0.11 -38.46
CA ASP A 110 4.47 -0.28 -39.38
C ASP A 110 5.86 -0.13 -38.73
N SER A 111 6.85 -0.82 -39.30
CA SER A 111 8.24 -0.86 -38.80
C SER A 111 8.87 0.51 -38.58
N THR A 112 8.48 1.51 -39.39
CA THR A 112 8.94 2.90 -39.26
C THR A 112 8.30 3.64 -38.08
N ASN A 113 7.00 3.42 -37.84
CA ASN A 113 6.23 4.23 -36.89
C ASN A 113 6.14 3.60 -35.49
N ARG A 114 6.41 2.30 -35.34
CA ARG A 114 6.37 1.59 -34.05
C ARG A 114 7.42 2.02 -33.03
N ARG A 115 8.45 2.76 -33.44
CA ARG A 115 9.48 3.28 -32.52
C ARG A 115 8.94 4.34 -31.57
N ALA A 116 8.08 5.24 -32.04
CA ALA A 116 7.56 6.34 -31.23
C ALA A 116 6.83 5.87 -29.95
N PRO A 117 5.87 4.91 -30.00
CA PRO A 117 5.26 4.39 -28.79
C PRO A 117 6.26 3.65 -27.88
N LEU A 118 7.24 2.92 -28.43
CA LEU A 118 8.27 2.24 -27.63
C LEU A 118 9.20 3.22 -26.91
N VAL A 119 9.63 4.31 -27.57
CA VAL A 119 10.40 5.38 -26.95
C VAL A 119 9.60 6.03 -25.83
N LEU A 120 8.31 6.29 -26.05
CA LEU A 120 7.44 6.87 -25.04
C LEU A 120 7.32 5.96 -23.80
N VAL A 121 7.11 4.65 -23.98
CA VAL A 121 7.11 3.70 -22.85
C VAL A 121 8.45 3.73 -22.13
N ALA A 122 9.57 3.66 -22.85
CA ALA A 122 10.90 3.67 -22.24
C ALA A 122 11.12 4.95 -21.42
N MET A 123 10.77 6.13 -21.96
CA MET A 123 10.88 7.41 -21.28
C MET A 123 10.03 7.48 -20.00
N LEU A 124 8.82 6.93 -20.02
CA LEU A 124 7.94 6.88 -18.83
C LEU A 124 8.41 5.85 -17.81
N SER A 125 9.09 4.79 -18.24
CA SER A 125 9.53 3.70 -17.37
C SER A 125 10.79 4.05 -16.57
N VAL A 126 11.62 4.98 -17.05
CA VAL A 126 12.80 5.46 -16.31
C VAL A 126 12.43 6.10 -14.96
N PRO A 127 11.56 7.13 -14.88
CA PRO A 127 11.16 7.70 -13.60
C PRO A 127 10.35 6.72 -12.75
N ALA A 128 9.55 5.83 -13.35
CA ALA A 128 8.85 4.77 -12.63
C ALA A 128 9.83 3.83 -11.91
N LEU A 129 10.88 3.37 -12.61
CA LEU A 129 11.90 2.51 -12.02
C LEU A 129 12.71 3.25 -10.93
N ILE A 130 12.99 4.54 -11.09
CA ILE A 130 13.64 5.34 -10.05
C ILE A 130 12.77 5.39 -8.79
N ALA A 131 11.46 5.62 -8.93
CA ALA A 131 10.52 5.60 -7.83
C ALA A 131 10.45 4.21 -7.15
N ASP A 132 10.43 3.14 -7.93
CA ASP A 132 10.44 1.76 -7.43
C ASP A 132 11.72 1.45 -6.64
N LEU A 133 12.88 1.85 -7.14
CA LEU A 133 14.16 1.69 -6.44
C LEU A 133 14.19 2.48 -5.12
N PHE A 134 13.60 3.67 -5.08
CA PHE A 134 13.44 4.45 -3.85
C PHE A 134 12.53 3.75 -2.85
N LEU A 135 11.37 3.25 -3.28
CA LEU A 135 10.45 2.52 -2.40
C LEU A 135 11.02 1.19 -1.93
N LEU A 136 11.80 0.51 -2.77
CA LEU A 136 12.56 -0.68 -2.40
C LEU A 136 13.60 -0.36 -1.32
N PHE A 137 14.35 0.73 -1.48
CA PHE A 137 15.29 1.21 -0.48
C PHE A 137 14.58 1.49 0.86
N VAL A 138 13.49 2.23 0.86
CA VAL A 138 12.70 2.50 2.08
C VAL A 138 12.18 1.21 2.71
N SER A 139 11.71 0.25 1.91
CA SER A 139 11.20 -1.03 2.42
C SER A 139 12.29 -1.85 3.10
N ALA A 140 13.49 -1.88 2.51
CA ALA A 140 14.63 -2.63 3.02
C ALA A 140 15.27 -1.99 4.26
N PHE A 141 15.40 -0.65 4.31
CA PHE A 141 16.17 0.05 5.34
C PHE A 141 15.33 0.74 6.41
N SER A 142 14.11 1.18 6.09
CA SER A 142 13.25 1.91 7.04
C SER A 142 12.16 1.04 7.64
N LEU A 143 11.60 0.09 6.87
CA LEU A 143 10.46 -0.72 7.30
C LEU A 143 10.83 -2.14 7.74
N ASN A 144 11.99 -2.67 7.32
CA ASN A 144 12.38 -4.07 7.52
C ASN A 144 11.27 -5.07 7.13
N ALA A 145 10.48 -4.73 6.10
CA ALA A 145 9.34 -5.52 5.65
C ALA A 145 9.29 -5.56 4.12
N PHE A 146 9.19 -6.77 3.56
CA PHE A 146 9.12 -6.98 2.11
C PHE A 146 7.69 -7.31 1.69
N CYS A 147 7.09 -6.45 0.88
CA CYS A 147 5.77 -6.69 0.29
C CYS A 147 5.90 -7.46 -1.04
N PRO A 148 5.43 -8.72 -1.14
CA PRO A 148 5.58 -9.52 -2.37
C PRO A 148 4.94 -8.88 -3.60
N LEU A 149 3.77 -8.24 -3.45
CA LEU A 149 3.10 -7.54 -4.55
C LEU A 149 3.87 -6.29 -5.01
N CYS A 150 4.47 -5.53 -4.10
CA CYS A 150 5.33 -4.41 -4.46
C CYS A 150 6.55 -4.91 -5.24
N MET A 151 7.23 -5.96 -4.76
CA MET A 151 8.36 -6.57 -5.46
C MET A 151 7.98 -7.06 -6.86
N ALA A 152 6.79 -7.66 -7.00
CA ALA A 152 6.26 -8.08 -8.29
C ALA A 152 5.99 -6.88 -9.22
N SER A 153 5.47 -5.76 -8.70
CA SER A 153 5.36 -4.54 -9.50
C SER A 153 6.73 -3.99 -9.91
N TYR A 154 7.73 -3.97 -9.02
CA TYR A 154 9.06 -3.46 -9.37
C TYR A 154 9.72 -4.30 -10.48
N ALA A 155 9.54 -5.63 -10.40
CA ALA A 155 9.94 -6.54 -11.46
C ALA A 155 9.18 -6.28 -12.77
N ALA A 156 7.88 -6.00 -12.71
CA ALA A 156 7.08 -5.67 -13.89
C ALA A 156 7.57 -4.37 -14.57
N THR A 157 7.85 -3.30 -13.82
CA THR A 157 8.45 -2.06 -14.36
C THR A 157 9.78 -2.35 -15.08
N ALA A 158 10.65 -3.14 -14.44
CA ALA A 158 11.94 -3.51 -15.02
C ALA A 158 11.79 -4.31 -16.33
N VAL A 159 10.84 -5.25 -16.38
CA VAL A 159 10.53 -6.03 -17.59
C VAL A 159 9.94 -5.12 -18.68
N VAL A 160 9.06 -4.19 -18.35
CA VAL A 160 8.50 -3.22 -19.30
C VAL A 160 9.61 -2.36 -19.92
N LEU A 161 10.51 -1.82 -19.09
CA LEU A 161 11.65 -1.05 -19.59
C LEU A 161 12.56 -1.90 -20.47
N ALA A 162 12.96 -3.09 -20.01
CA ALA A 162 13.83 -3.99 -20.77
C ALA A 162 13.20 -4.39 -22.11
N ALA A 163 11.93 -4.80 -22.11
CA ALA A 163 11.19 -5.15 -23.32
C ALA A 163 11.14 -3.99 -24.31
N SER A 164 10.89 -2.76 -23.83
CA SER A 164 10.86 -1.56 -24.68
C SER A 164 12.24 -1.25 -25.31
N LEU A 165 13.31 -1.30 -24.52
CA LEU A 165 14.68 -1.01 -24.98
C LEU A 165 15.19 -2.07 -25.97
N VAL A 166 14.95 -3.36 -25.68
CA VAL A 166 15.37 -4.45 -26.57
C VAL A 166 14.54 -4.46 -27.85
N ALA A 167 13.24 -4.14 -27.79
CA ALA A 167 12.40 -3.97 -28.97
C ALA A 167 12.83 -2.76 -29.82
N LEU A 168 13.26 -1.67 -29.20
CA LEU A 168 13.88 -0.53 -29.89
C LEU A 168 15.18 -0.92 -30.58
N TRP A 169 16.00 -1.75 -29.92
CA TRP A 169 17.24 -2.24 -30.50
C TRP A 169 17.00 -3.11 -31.75
N HIS A 170 16.00 -4.00 -31.71
CA HIS A 170 15.63 -4.86 -32.84
C HIS A 170 14.90 -4.11 -33.96
N SER A 171 14.22 -3.01 -33.64
CA SER A 171 13.57 -2.15 -34.63
C SER A 171 14.50 -1.10 -35.25
N ARG A 172 15.82 -1.24 -35.06
CA ARG A 172 16.86 -0.43 -35.72
C ARG A 172 16.92 -0.68 -37.23
N THR A 173 15.92 -0.25 -37.98
CA THR A 173 16.13 0.19 -39.37
C THR A 173 17.24 1.25 -39.39
N VAL A 174 18.32 0.97 -40.12
CA VAL A 174 19.48 1.84 -40.27
C VAL A 174 19.00 3.16 -40.91
N ARG A 175 18.76 4.19 -40.09
CA ARG A 175 18.73 5.60 -40.50
C ARG A 175 19.95 6.25 -39.85
N PRO A 176 21.06 6.42 -40.58
CA PRO A 176 22.34 6.86 -40.02
C PRO A 176 22.38 8.30 -39.46
N ASP A 177 21.25 9.03 -39.46
CA ASP A 177 21.27 10.50 -39.36
C ASP A 177 20.16 11.09 -38.46
N GLU A 178 19.35 10.28 -37.77
CA GLU A 178 18.40 10.77 -36.76
C GLU A 178 19.06 10.84 -35.38
N GLY A 179 19.74 11.95 -35.09
CA GLY A 179 20.15 12.29 -33.73
C GLY A 179 18.96 12.49 -32.77
N VAL A 180 19.24 12.88 -31.52
CA VAL A 180 18.21 13.21 -30.51
C VAL A 180 17.06 14.09 -31.04
N PRO A 181 17.29 15.11 -31.90
CA PRO A 181 16.20 15.93 -32.45
C PRO A 181 15.19 15.15 -33.32
N GLY A 182 15.63 14.12 -34.05
CA GLY A 182 14.75 13.29 -34.88
C GLY A 182 13.82 12.41 -34.03
N ILE A 183 14.35 11.87 -32.93
CA ILE A 183 13.58 11.11 -31.94
C ILE A 183 12.51 12.00 -31.29
N ILE A 184 12.89 13.21 -30.85
CA ILE A 184 11.95 14.16 -30.25
C ILE A 184 10.86 14.56 -31.24
N ARG A 185 11.21 14.84 -32.50
CA ARG A 185 10.23 15.21 -33.53
C ARG A 185 9.23 14.10 -33.82
N SER A 186 9.69 12.86 -34.00
CA SER A 186 8.81 11.71 -34.25
C SER A 186 7.89 11.40 -33.06
N LEU A 187 8.42 11.52 -31.84
CA LEU A 187 7.64 11.40 -30.62
C LEU A 187 6.59 12.51 -30.52
N ALA A 188 6.96 13.76 -30.76
CA ALA A 188 6.04 14.90 -30.73
C ALA A 188 4.91 14.74 -31.75
N VAL A 189 5.22 14.32 -32.99
CA VAL A 189 4.20 14.05 -34.02
C VAL A 189 3.28 12.90 -33.60
N PHE A 190 3.83 11.82 -33.03
CA PHE A 190 3.04 10.69 -32.54
C PHE A 190 2.06 11.11 -31.45
N VAL A 191 2.53 11.83 -30.43
CA VAL A 191 1.71 12.32 -29.32
C VAL A 191 0.68 13.33 -29.81
N TRP A 192 1.10 14.29 -30.66
CA TRP A 192 0.22 15.35 -31.16
C TRP A 192 -0.92 14.80 -32.02
N ASN A 193 -0.60 13.92 -32.97
CA ASN A 193 -1.59 13.35 -33.88
C ASN A 193 -2.60 12.43 -33.17
N ARG A 194 -2.28 11.97 -31.95
CA ARG A 194 -3.15 11.13 -31.13
C ARG A 194 -3.48 11.74 -29.77
N ILE A 195 -3.41 13.06 -29.65
CA ILE A 195 -3.60 13.75 -28.37
C ILE A 195 -4.96 13.43 -27.73
N ILE A 196 -6.02 13.35 -28.53
CA ILE A 196 -7.38 12.98 -28.06
C ILE A 196 -7.39 11.54 -27.53
N VAL A 197 -6.72 10.60 -28.22
CA VAL A 197 -6.69 9.18 -27.82
C VAL A 197 -5.87 9.01 -26.54
N HIS A 198 -4.70 9.64 -26.45
CA HIS A 198 -3.86 9.60 -25.25
C HIS A 198 -4.56 10.28 -24.07
N GLY A 199 -5.19 11.45 -24.29
CA GLY A 199 -5.94 12.16 -23.27
C GLY A 199 -7.12 11.34 -22.75
N LEU A 200 -7.93 10.77 -23.65
CA LEU A 200 -9.06 9.91 -23.27
C LEU A 200 -8.60 8.66 -22.53
N ALA A 201 -7.53 8.01 -23.00
CA ALA A 201 -6.98 6.82 -22.35
C ALA A 201 -6.53 7.12 -20.91
N VAL A 202 -5.76 8.19 -20.71
CA VAL A 202 -5.29 8.60 -19.37
C VAL A 202 -6.48 8.98 -18.48
N PHE A 203 -7.45 9.73 -19.02
CA PHE A 203 -8.67 10.09 -18.27
C PHE A 203 -9.45 8.86 -17.81
N LEU A 204 -9.69 7.89 -18.69
CA LEU A 204 -10.39 6.65 -18.35
C LEU A 204 -9.63 5.81 -17.32
N LEU A 205 -8.29 5.76 -17.40
CA LEU A 205 -7.47 5.06 -16.40
C LEU A 205 -7.53 5.75 -15.04
N ILE A 206 -7.48 7.08 -14.99
CA ILE A 206 -7.61 7.83 -13.74
C ILE A 206 -9.01 7.63 -13.14
N ALA A 207 -10.06 7.79 -13.96
CA ALA A 207 -11.44 7.60 -13.52
C ALA A 207 -11.69 6.16 -13.05
N GLY A 208 -11.17 5.16 -13.76
CA GLY A 208 -11.26 3.75 -13.39
C GLY A 208 -10.54 3.45 -12.08
N GLY A 209 -9.29 3.91 -11.91
CA GLY A 209 -8.54 3.72 -10.68
C GLY A 209 -9.17 4.45 -9.48
N PHE A 210 -9.77 5.62 -9.71
CA PHE A 210 -10.53 6.33 -8.69
C PHE A 210 -11.82 5.60 -8.33
N GLY A 211 -12.55 5.07 -9.32
CA GLY A 211 -13.74 4.23 -9.11
C GLY A 211 -13.42 2.97 -8.31
N ILE A 212 -12.31 2.28 -8.61
CA ILE A 212 -11.81 1.14 -7.82
C ILE A 212 -11.54 1.57 -6.37
N SER A 213 -10.89 2.71 -6.17
CA SER A 213 -10.60 3.25 -4.83
C SER A 213 -11.89 3.55 -4.05
N LEU A 214 -12.89 4.13 -4.71
CA LEU A 214 -14.19 4.42 -4.11
C LEU A 214 -14.92 3.13 -3.68
N LEU A 215 -14.99 2.15 -4.60
CA LEU A 215 -15.60 0.84 -4.33
C LEU A 215 -14.88 0.10 -3.20
N ALA A 216 -13.55 0.14 -3.16
CA ALA A 216 -12.77 -0.46 -2.09
C ALA A 216 -13.05 0.20 -0.74
N ARG A 217 -13.17 1.54 -0.69
CA ARG A 217 -13.56 2.27 0.53
C ARG A 217 -14.96 1.90 1.02
N GLU A 218 -15.94 1.79 0.13
CA GLU A 218 -17.30 1.37 0.49
C GLU A 218 -17.32 -0.06 1.05
N SER A 219 -16.55 -0.98 0.44
CA SER A 219 -16.47 -2.37 0.93
C SER A 219 -15.86 -2.48 2.32
N LEU A 220 -14.92 -1.59 2.66
CA LEU A 220 -14.38 -1.46 4.01
C LEU A 220 -15.43 -0.90 4.97
N ALA A 221 -16.16 0.15 4.58
CA ALA A 221 -17.21 0.75 5.39
C ALA A 221 -18.34 -0.26 5.70
N ASP A 222 -18.75 -1.07 4.74
CA ASP A 222 -19.74 -2.14 4.93
C ASP A 222 -19.19 -3.29 5.79
N SER A 223 -17.92 -3.66 5.63
CA SER A 223 -17.29 -4.67 6.50
C SER A 223 -17.19 -4.18 7.95
N MET A 224 -16.84 -2.90 8.15
CA MET A 224 -16.78 -2.29 9.47
C MET A 224 -18.16 -2.16 10.11
N SER A 225 -19.21 -1.81 9.35
CA SER A 225 -20.58 -1.73 9.87
C SER A 225 -21.09 -3.09 10.35
N ARG A 226 -20.74 -4.19 9.66
CA ARG A 226 -21.12 -5.56 10.02
C ARG A 226 -20.44 -6.11 11.28
N PHE A 227 -19.21 -5.67 11.58
CA PHE A 227 -18.45 -6.14 12.75
C PHE A 227 -18.54 -5.22 13.99
N GLY A 228 -19.46 -4.26 14.02
CA GLY A 228 -19.70 -3.38 15.17
C GLY A 228 -19.36 -1.90 14.96
N GLY A 229 -19.40 -1.44 13.72
CA GLY A 229 -19.26 -0.03 13.36
C GLY A 229 -20.55 0.75 13.59
N ASP A 230 -20.97 0.91 14.84
CA ASP A 230 -21.81 2.06 15.14
C ASP A 230 -20.95 3.31 14.88
N GLU A 231 -21.56 4.34 14.27
CA GLU A 231 -21.04 5.71 14.29
C GLU A 231 -20.66 6.16 15.72
N ARG A 232 -21.20 5.47 16.74
CA ARG A 232 -20.86 5.58 18.15
C ARG A 232 -19.46 5.09 18.50
N ALA A 233 -18.93 4.03 17.88
CA ALA A 233 -17.58 3.52 18.10
C ALA A 233 -16.53 4.44 17.48
N SER A 234 -16.73 4.90 16.24
CA SER A 234 -15.86 5.89 15.60
C SER A 234 -15.93 7.25 16.30
N ARG A 235 -17.13 7.72 16.69
CA ARG A 235 -17.26 8.89 17.57
C ARG A 235 -16.71 8.65 18.97
N LEU A 236 -16.66 7.40 19.45
CA LEU A 236 -15.99 7.09 20.72
C LEU A 236 -14.49 7.23 20.56
N ILE A 237 -13.91 6.68 19.50
CA ILE A 237 -12.48 6.75 19.19
C ILE A 237 -12.06 8.19 18.94
N GLU A 238 -12.77 8.93 18.08
CA GLU A 238 -12.49 10.35 17.81
C GLU A 238 -12.67 11.20 19.07
N ARG A 239 -13.68 10.93 19.91
CA ARG A 239 -13.84 11.59 21.21
C ARG A 239 -12.76 11.16 22.21
N TYR A 240 -12.27 9.93 22.17
CA TYR A 240 -11.18 9.44 23.00
C TYR A 240 -9.84 10.10 22.59
N GLU A 241 -9.59 10.19 21.29
CA GLU A 241 -8.42 10.84 20.68
C GLU A 241 -8.45 12.37 20.86
N ALA A 242 -9.63 12.99 20.83
CA ALA A 242 -9.81 14.40 21.17
C ALA A 242 -9.71 14.69 22.68
N VAL A 243 -9.94 13.68 23.53
CA VAL A 243 -9.79 13.76 25.00
C VAL A 243 -8.37 13.38 25.45
N LEU A 244 -7.45 13.07 24.52
CA LEU A 244 -6.11 12.56 24.82
C LEU A 244 -5.12 13.61 25.37
N GLU A 245 -5.59 14.81 25.72
CA GLU A 245 -4.93 15.69 26.68
C GLU A 245 -5.58 15.67 28.08
N SER A 246 -6.28 14.60 28.46
CA SER A 246 -6.57 14.42 29.88
C SER A 246 -5.24 14.21 30.61
N ARG A 247 -4.79 15.24 31.31
CA ARG A 247 -3.70 15.14 32.28
C ARG A 247 -4.20 14.28 33.42
N ILE A 248 -4.07 12.96 33.26
CA ILE A 248 -4.32 12.03 34.35
C ILE A 248 -3.29 12.35 35.42
N ASP A 249 -3.76 12.83 36.56
CA ASP A 249 -2.92 13.07 37.71
C ASP A 249 -2.27 11.75 38.14
N ILE A 250 -0.95 11.69 38.09
CA ILE A 250 -0.14 10.53 38.46
C ILE A 250 0.56 10.74 39.80
N ASP A 251 0.33 11.87 40.47
CA ASP A 251 0.97 12.17 41.74
C ASP A 251 0.54 11.14 42.80
N GLY A 252 1.53 10.63 43.53
CA GLY A 252 1.35 9.61 44.56
C GLY A 252 0.85 8.25 44.07
N ALA A 253 0.77 8.02 42.75
CA ALA A 253 0.39 6.71 42.21
C ALA A 253 1.55 5.71 42.38
N PRO A 254 1.27 4.45 42.77
CA PRO A 254 2.26 3.38 42.73
C PRO A 254 2.78 3.17 41.32
N ILE A 255 4.08 2.87 41.19
CA ILE A 255 4.74 2.69 39.90
C ILE A 255 5.54 1.40 39.82
N ASP A 256 5.56 0.82 38.62
CA ASP A 256 6.54 -0.18 38.21
C ASP A 256 7.35 0.37 37.02
N GLY A 257 8.67 0.21 37.03
CA GLY A 257 9.57 0.68 35.97
C GLY A 257 10.27 2.01 36.28
N ASN A 258 10.85 2.64 35.25
CA ASN A 258 11.63 3.87 35.38
C ASN A 258 10.74 5.11 35.22
N PRO A 259 10.59 6.00 36.23
CA PRO A 259 9.80 7.23 36.11
C PRO A 259 10.14 8.12 34.90
N GLY A 260 11.38 8.05 34.41
CA GLY A 260 11.85 8.80 33.23
C GLY A 260 11.63 8.10 31.88
N ALA A 261 10.93 6.97 31.85
CA ALA A 261 10.70 6.22 30.62
C ALA A 261 9.84 7.00 29.61
N PRO A 262 10.13 6.89 28.29
CA PRO A 262 9.44 7.65 27.25
C PRO A 262 7.97 7.24 27.08
N VAL A 263 7.61 6.00 27.43
CA VAL A 263 6.24 5.50 27.32
C VAL A 263 5.64 5.35 28.71
N ARG A 264 4.54 6.07 28.96
CA ARG A 264 3.79 6.04 30.22
C ARG A 264 2.48 5.29 30.02
N ILE A 265 2.24 4.29 30.85
CA ILE A 265 0.99 3.51 30.84
C ILE A 265 0.29 3.75 32.18
N VAL A 266 -0.88 4.38 32.16
CA VAL A 266 -1.70 4.54 33.37
C VAL A 266 -2.78 3.47 33.38
N VAL A 267 -2.75 2.61 34.39
CA VAL A 267 -3.60 1.42 34.51
C VAL A 267 -4.62 1.63 35.63
N PHE A 268 -5.89 1.67 35.26
CA PHE A 268 -7.00 1.61 36.21
C PHE A 268 -7.38 0.14 36.45
N SER A 269 -7.24 -0.34 37.69
CA SER A 269 -7.38 -1.77 38.01
C SER A 269 -8.24 -2.03 39.25
N ASP A 270 -8.85 -3.20 39.27
CA ASP A 270 -9.56 -3.78 40.41
C ASP A 270 -8.85 -5.07 40.83
N PHE A 271 -8.60 -5.23 42.14
CA PHE A 271 -7.93 -6.40 42.72
C PHE A 271 -8.74 -7.71 42.59
N ASN A 272 -10.06 -7.62 42.47
CA ASN A 272 -10.94 -8.78 42.33
C ASN A 272 -11.29 -9.10 40.87
N CYS A 273 -10.79 -8.33 39.91
CA CYS A 273 -11.08 -8.49 38.49
C CYS A 273 -10.11 -9.49 37.83
N SER A 274 -10.62 -10.66 37.41
CA SER A 274 -9.79 -11.71 36.80
C SER A 274 -9.08 -11.27 35.51
N SER A 275 -9.74 -10.43 34.70
CA SER A 275 -9.16 -9.84 33.49
C SER A 275 -8.02 -8.88 33.82
N CYS A 276 -8.18 -8.10 34.89
CA CYS A 276 -7.19 -7.14 35.36
C CYS A 276 -5.92 -7.87 35.85
N THR A 277 -6.09 -9.03 36.52
CA THR A 277 -4.98 -9.93 36.87
C THR A 277 -4.25 -10.47 35.65
N ARG A 278 -4.96 -10.88 34.59
CA ARG A 278 -4.33 -11.34 33.33
C ARG A 278 -3.56 -10.21 32.65
N MET A 279 -4.15 -9.01 32.59
CA MET A 279 -3.50 -7.81 32.05
C MET A 279 -2.22 -7.49 32.82
N ASN A 280 -2.26 -7.52 34.16
CA ASN A 280 -1.08 -7.22 34.98
C ASN A 280 0.08 -8.20 34.71
N LYS A 281 -0.22 -9.49 34.46
CA LYS A 281 0.82 -10.46 34.06
C LYS A 281 1.46 -10.10 32.72
N SER A 282 0.65 -9.68 31.74
CA SER A 282 1.17 -9.23 30.43
C SER A 282 2.00 -7.96 30.55
N LEU A 283 1.56 -7.01 31.36
CA LEU A 283 2.28 -5.76 31.60
C LEU A 283 3.63 -5.98 32.28
N LYS A 284 3.70 -6.91 33.24
CA LYS A 284 4.97 -7.30 33.88
C LYS A 284 5.95 -7.93 32.88
N ARG A 285 5.48 -8.84 32.02
CA ARG A 285 6.31 -9.40 30.94
C ARG A 285 6.82 -8.30 30.01
N LEU A 286 5.96 -7.34 29.67
CA LEU A 286 6.34 -6.23 28.80
C LEU A 286 7.41 -5.33 29.45
N LEU A 287 7.31 -5.06 30.75
CA LEU A 287 8.35 -4.35 31.51
C LEU A 287 9.68 -5.12 31.51
N GLU A 288 9.64 -6.45 31.64
CA GLU A 288 10.82 -7.31 31.59
C GLU A 288 11.47 -7.34 30.19
N GLU A 289 10.66 -7.38 29.14
CA GLU A 289 11.10 -7.40 27.74
C GLU A 289 11.65 -6.04 27.26
N ARG A 290 11.25 -4.93 27.91
CA ARG A 290 11.56 -3.55 27.50
C ARG A 290 12.08 -2.71 28.68
N PRO A 291 13.21 -3.07 29.30
CA PRO A 291 13.71 -2.39 30.48
C PRO A 291 14.07 -0.93 30.19
N GLY A 292 13.51 0.00 30.96
CA GLY A 292 13.77 1.44 30.85
C GLY A 292 12.97 2.16 29.75
N GLU A 293 12.25 1.44 28.89
CA GLU A 293 11.38 2.05 27.86
C GLU A 293 9.97 2.39 28.39
N LEU A 294 9.56 1.74 29.47
CA LEU A 294 8.19 1.80 29.99
C LEU A 294 8.15 2.16 31.49
N VAL A 295 7.11 2.91 31.86
CA VAL A 295 6.67 3.08 33.24
C VAL A 295 5.17 2.87 33.34
N ILE A 296 4.77 2.12 34.36
CA ILE A 296 3.38 1.79 34.61
C ILE A 296 2.95 2.46 35.90
N TYR A 297 1.91 3.29 35.82
CA TYR A 297 1.26 3.94 36.97
C TYR A 297 -0.04 3.21 37.29
N TYR A 298 -0.23 2.80 38.53
CA TYR A 298 -1.43 2.10 38.95
C TYR A 298 -2.42 3.06 39.63
N LYS A 299 -3.67 3.03 39.18
CA LYS A 299 -4.81 3.73 39.80
C LYS A 299 -5.89 2.72 40.14
N ASN A 300 -6.49 2.86 41.32
CA ASN A 300 -7.55 1.97 41.76
C ASN A 300 -8.87 2.34 41.07
N PHE A 301 -9.53 1.35 40.46
CA PHE A 301 -10.85 1.49 39.86
C PHE A 301 -11.71 0.27 40.21
N PRO A 302 -12.19 0.18 41.46
CA PRO A 302 -12.99 -0.94 41.90
C PRO A 302 -14.33 -0.98 41.16
N LEU A 303 -14.63 -2.10 40.50
CA LEU A 303 -15.77 -2.26 39.59
C LEU A 303 -17.07 -2.65 40.31
N GLY A 304 -17.00 -3.04 41.57
CA GLY A 304 -18.15 -3.44 42.36
C GLY A 304 -19.05 -2.24 42.72
N GLU A 305 -20.37 -2.42 42.63
CA GLU A 305 -21.38 -1.42 43.06
C GLU A 305 -21.25 -1.03 44.55
N GLN A 306 -20.53 -1.85 45.32
CA GLN A 306 -20.27 -1.70 46.76
C GLN A 306 -19.45 -0.46 47.11
N CYS A 307 -18.85 0.24 46.13
CA CYS A 307 -18.08 1.46 46.39
C CYS A 307 -18.93 2.73 46.42
N ARG A 308 -20.24 2.61 46.17
CA ARG A 308 -21.17 3.74 46.21
C ARG A 308 -21.72 3.99 47.61
N ASP A 309 -21.77 2.97 48.46
CA ASP A 309 -22.40 3.02 49.77
C ASP A 309 -21.43 2.47 50.83
N GLU A 310 -20.92 3.33 51.70
CA GLU A 310 -19.89 2.99 52.70
C GLU A 310 -20.36 1.95 53.75
N MET A 311 -21.64 1.56 53.71
CA MET A 311 -22.31 0.72 54.70
C MET A 311 -22.54 -0.74 54.29
N ASP A 312 -22.12 -1.19 53.11
CA ASP A 312 -22.31 -2.60 52.69
C ASP A 312 -21.30 -3.54 53.40
N ARG A 313 -21.76 -4.20 54.48
CA ARG A 313 -20.98 -5.10 55.34
C ARG A 313 -20.99 -6.57 54.86
N ARG A 314 -20.98 -6.82 53.55
CA ARG A 314 -20.85 -8.19 53.04
C ARG A 314 -19.45 -8.76 53.34
N LYS A 315 -19.40 -10.06 53.66
CA LYS A 315 -18.23 -10.79 54.22
C LYS A 315 -17.09 -11.05 53.23
N GLU A 316 -17.28 -10.77 51.96
CA GLU A 316 -16.26 -10.96 50.92
C GLU A 316 -15.41 -9.70 50.81
N VAL A 317 -14.09 -9.82 50.65
CA VAL A 317 -13.20 -8.67 50.45
C VAL A 317 -13.69 -7.91 49.23
N SER A 318 -14.38 -6.80 49.42
CA SER A 318 -14.91 -6.01 48.32
C SER A 318 -13.75 -5.36 47.55
N SER A 319 -13.94 -5.14 46.25
CA SER A 319 -12.98 -4.40 45.42
C SER A 319 -12.55 -3.08 46.06
N CYS A 320 -13.47 -2.42 46.77
CA CYS A 320 -13.23 -1.17 47.49
C CYS A 320 -12.33 -1.36 48.71
N LEU A 321 -12.56 -2.41 49.51
CA LEU A 321 -11.73 -2.71 50.67
C LEU A 321 -10.30 -3.06 50.24
N ALA A 322 -10.14 -3.84 49.17
CA ALA A 322 -8.84 -4.15 48.59
C ALA A 322 -8.13 -2.88 48.07
N ALA A 323 -8.84 -2.01 47.35
CA ALA A 323 -8.30 -0.73 46.89
C ALA A 323 -7.85 0.17 48.04
N ARG A 324 -8.67 0.28 49.10
CA ARG A 324 -8.34 1.06 50.30
C ARG A 324 -7.12 0.48 51.04
N ALA A 325 -7.08 -0.84 51.22
CA ALA A 325 -5.95 -1.53 51.84
C ALA A 325 -4.65 -1.29 51.06
N ALA A 326 -4.70 -1.35 49.72
CA ALA A 326 -3.54 -1.06 48.86
C ALA A 326 -3.04 0.39 49.01
N LEU A 327 -3.95 1.37 49.08
CA LEU A 327 -3.56 2.77 49.33
C LEU A 327 -2.95 2.98 50.70
N CYS A 328 -3.47 2.30 51.73
CA CYS A 328 -2.91 2.34 53.08
C CYS A 328 -1.54 1.68 53.16
N ALA A 329 -1.31 0.58 52.43
CA ALA A 329 -0.03 -0.12 52.40
C ALA A 329 1.06 0.61 51.61
N ALA A 330 0.67 1.49 50.68
CA ALA A 330 1.58 2.29 49.87
C ALA A 330 2.07 3.59 50.58
N ARG A 331 1.52 3.90 51.75
CA ARG A 331 1.92 5.05 52.60
C ARG A 331 2.72 4.57 53.80
#